data_AF-A0AAV4ADJ3-F1
#
_entry.id   AF-A0AAV4ADJ3-F1
#
_cell.length_a   1.000
_cell.length_b   1.000
_cell.length_c   1.000
_cell.angle_alpha   90.00
_cell.angle_beta   90.00
_cell.angle_gamma   90.00
#
_symmetry.space_group_name_H-M   'P 1'
#
loop_
_entity.id
_entity.type
_entity.pdbx_description
1 polymer ?
#
loop_
_entity_poly.entity_id
_entity_poly.type
_entity_poly.pdbx_seq_one_letter_code
_entity_poly.pdbx_strand_id
1 'polypeptide(L)'
;MLIPKLPWPLLVYDILSTTVEAIEAKINKYTRKYLGVPPGLSDVAMHCPKAKLKFALKSILEEYKCGKARLLTMLEESDDPVVKTVQPSLKTGRKRKITEAVDEAKECLKMKEVFDQTKWWSKTEGKEKRDMIIDEIRNKEDSTRIQKAVQQPQQCQWTNWDTDIQRSLTWNDIWHMAPLRISFLIRSVYDLLPSNANLVRWGKKDDPTCPLCQGRQTTEHVLSSCKVAHSQGRYT
;
A
#
# COMPACT_ATOMS: atom_id res chain seq x y z
N MET A 1 -14.58 -7.94 -9.80
CA MET A 1 -13.17 -7.90 -9.35
C MET A 1 -12.84 -9.22 -8.65
N LEU A 2 -11.76 -9.92 -9.00
CA LEU A 2 -11.48 -11.29 -8.54
C LEU A 2 -10.91 -11.38 -7.11
N ILE A 3 -10.40 -10.27 -6.56
CA ILE A 3 -9.70 -10.24 -5.27
C ILE A 3 -10.53 -10.78 -4.10
N PRO A 4 -11.84 -10.50 -3.95
CA PRO A 4 -12.63 -11.05 -2.85
C PRO A 4 -12.84 -12.57 -2.88
N LYS A 5 -12.59 -13.24 -4.02
CA LYS A 5 -12.74 -14.71 -4.15
C LYS A 5 -11.45 -15.48 -3.88
N LEU A 6 -10.30 -14.79 -3.85
CA LEU A 6 -8.98 -15.38 -3.59
C LEU A 6 -8.65 -15.69 -2.11
N PRO A 7 -9.23 -15.04 -1.07
CA PRO A 7 -8.81 -15.27 0.30
C PRO A 7 -9.01 -16.71 0.75
N TRP A 8 -10.12 -17.34 0.34
CA TRP A 8 -10.42 -18.71 0.75
C TRP A 8 -9.44 -19.75 0.19
N PRO A 9 -9.16 -19.80 -1.13
CA PRO A 9 -8.09 -20.66 -1.65
C PRO A 9 -6.73 -20.39 -1.01
N LEU A 10 -6.38 -19.12 -0.80
CA LEU A 10 -5.10 -18.72 -0.19
C LEU A 10 -4.97 -19.16 1.28
N LEU A 11 -6.10 -19.23 1.98
CA LEU A 11 -6.19 -19.69 3.36
C LEU A 11 -6.02 -21.21 3.45
N VAL A 12 -6.78 -21.95 2.64
CA VAL A 12 -6.91 -23.41 2.70
C VAL A 12 -5.64 -24.12 2.23
N TYR A 13 -5.00 -23.65 1.16
CA TYR A 13 -3.85 -24.34 0.58
C TYR A 13 -2.52 -23.87 1.18
N ASP A 14 -1.56 -24.80 1.27
CA ASP A 14 -0.16 -24.52 1.62
C ASP A 14 0.59 -23.90 0.44
N ILE A 15 0.30 -22.62 0.20
CA ILE A 15 0.94 -21.82 -0.83
C ILE A 15 2.13 -21.09 -0.22
N LEU A 16 3.28 -21.09 -0.89
CA LEU A 16 4.47 -20.35 -0.47
C LEU A 16 4.25 -18.84 -0.63
N SER A 17 4.76 -18.05 0.31
CA SER A 17 4.70 -16.57 0.25
C SER A 17 5.28 -15.99 -1.05
N THR A 18 6.35 -16.59 -1.59
CA THR A 18 6.97 -16.20 -2.86
C THR A 18 6.05 -16.39 -4.08
N THR A 19 5.20 -17.41 -4.06
CA THR A 19 4.20 -17.63 -5.11
C THR A 19 3.13 -16.55 -5.08
N VAL A 20 2.69 -16.15 -3.88
CA VAL A 20 1.72 -15.06 -3.70
C VAL A 20 2.30 -13.73 -4.17
N GLU A 21 3.57 -13.45 -3.87
CA GLU A 21 4.30 -12.29 -4.38
C GLU A 21 4.35 -12.25 -5.91
N ALA A 22 4.59 -13.39 -6.57
CA ALA A 22 4.60 -13.48 -8.03
C ALA A 22 3.20 -13.21 -8.63
N ILE A 23 2.14 -13.69 -7.98
CA ILE A 23 0.74 -13.43 -8.36
C ILE A 23 0.44 -11.93 -8.24
N GLU A 24 0.79 -11.32 -7.10
CA GLU A 24 0.58 -9.89 -6.87
C GLU A 24 1.38 -9.03 -7.87
N ALA A 25 2.63 -9.38 -8.18
CA ALA A 25 3.43 -8.68 -9.17
C ALA A 25 2.77 -8.72 -10.56
N LYS A 26 2.22 -9.88 -10.97
CA LYS A 26 1.49 -10.04 -12.22
C LYS A 26 0.23 -9.17 -12.24
N ILE A 27 -0.52 -9.15 -11.14
CA ILE A 27 -1.72 -8.31 -11.00
C ILE A 27 -1.35 -6.84 -11.06
N ASN A 28 -0.33 -6.39 -10.32
CA ASN A 28 0.12 -5.00 -10.33
C ASN A 28 0.55 -4.57 -11.74
N LYS A 29 1.23 -5.43 -12.51
CA LYS A 29 1.58 -5.15 -13.92
C LYS A 29 0.33 -4.85 -14.77
N TYR A 30 -0.71 -5.68 -14.70
CA TYR A 30 -1.93 -5.48 -15.48
C TYR A 30 -2.76 -4.30 -14.96
N THR A 31 -2.80 -4.09 -13.65
CA THR A 31 -3.49 -2.95 -13.04
C THR A 31 -2.85 -1.63 -13.47
N ARG A 32 -1.51 -1.54 -13.48
CA ARG A 32 -0.81 -0.34 -14.00
C ARG A 32 -1.15 -0.08 -15.48
N LYS A 33 -1.15 -1.13 -16.30
CA LYS A 33 -1.52 -1.03 -17.72
C LYS A 33 -2.97 -0.54 -17.89
N TYR A 34 -3.90 -1.06 -17.10
CA TYR A 34 -5.31 -0.66 -17.12
C TYR A 34 -5.51 0.80 -16.69
N LEU A 35 -4.79 1.25 -15.65
CA LEU A 35 -4.84 2.63 -15.17
C LEU A 35 -4.10 3.62 -16.07
N GLY A 36 -3.45 3.17 -17.15
CA GLY A 36 -2.68 4.01 -18.06
C GLY A 36 -1.41 4.59 -17.43
N VAL A 37 -0.88 3.99 -16.37
CA VAL A 37 0.30 4.48 -15.64
C VAL A 37 1.55 3.67 -16.03
N PRO A 38 2.76 4.26 -15.96
CA PRO A 38 3.98 3.57 -16.34
C PRO A 38 4.27 2.36 -15.42
N PRO A 39 4.99 1.34 -15.91
CA PRO A 39 5.34 0.16 -15.11
C PRO A 39 6.22 0.49 -13.90
N GLY A 40 6.94 1.62 -13.94
CA GLY A 40 7.81 2.10 -12.86
C GLY A 40 7.08 2.73 -11.66
N LEU A 41 5.74 2.82 -11.67
CA LEU A 41 4.97 3.26 -10.51
C LEU A 41 5.18 2.31 -9.33
N SER A 42 5.59 2.83 -8.17
CA SER A 42 5.83 2.04 -6.97
C SER A 42 4.57 1.31 -6.48
N ASP A 43 4.72 0.07 -6.00
CA ASP A 43 3.60 -0.66 -5.37
C ASP A 43 3.08 0.04 -4.10
N VAL A 44 3.92 0.89 -3.47
CA VAL A 44 3.51 1.73 -2.34
C VAL A 44 2.36 2.65 -2.73
N ALA A 45 2.41 3.22 -3.94
CA ALA A 45 1.32 4.04 -4.45
C ALA A 45 0.00 3.27 -4.46
N MET A 46 0.03 2.01 -4.89
CA MET A 46 -1.17 1.20 -5.10
C MET A 46 -1.78 0.66 -3.80
N HIS A 47 -0.96 0.31 -2.82
CA HIS A 47 -1.41 -0.45 -1.65
C HIS A 47 -1.27 0.30 -0.32
N CYS A 48 -0.61 1.46 -0.27
CA CYS A 48 -0.42 2.20 0.98
C CYS A 48 -1.72 2.92 1.40
N PRO A 49 -2.32 2.57 2.56
CA PRO A 49 -3.54 3.23 3.02
C PRO A 49 -3.32 4.69 3.43
N LYS A 50 -2.08 5.09 3.72
CA LYS A 50 -1.70 6.45 4.15
C LYS A 50 -1.21 7.33 2.99
N ALA A 51 -1.19 6.82 1.76
CA ALA A 51 -0.84 7.63 0.59
C ALA A 51 -1.91 8.71 0.36
N LYS A 52 -1.49 9.93 -0.02
CA LYS A 52 -2.42 11.05 -0.27
C LYS A 52 -3.44 10.74 -1.37
N LEU A 53 -3.09 9.86 -2.32
CA LEU A 53 -4.03 9.24 -3.24
C LEU A 53 -4.15 7.74 -2.91
N LYS A 54 -5.26 7.35 -2.28
CA LYS A 54 -5.53 5.96 -1.93
C LYS A 54 -6.25 5.25 -3.08
N PHE A 55 -5.82 4.05 -3.43
CA PHE A 55 -6.56 3.19 -4.36
C PHE A 55 -7.53 2.28 -3.63
N ALA A 56 -8.63 1.90 -4.27
CA ALA A 56 -9.53 0.83 -3.83
C ALA A 56 -8.95 -0.58 -4.08
N LEU A 57 -7.62 -0.74 -3.95
CA LEU A 57 -6.91 -1.99 -4.15
C LEU A 57 -6.43 -2.50 -2.79
N LYS A 58 -6.61 -3.81 -2.57
CA LYS A 58 -6.05 -4.52 -1.43
C LYS A 58 -4.83 -5.30 -1.90
N SER A 59 -3.78 -5.32 -1.08
CA SER A 59 -2.63 -6.18 -1.32
C SER A 59 -3.02 -7.64 -1.07
N ILE A 60 -2.80 -8.50 -2.06
CA ILE A 60 -3.12 -9.93 -1.93
C ILE A 60 -2.15 -10.59 -0.97
N LEU A 61 -0.89 -10.15 -0.99
CA LEU A 61 0.12 -10.64 -0.06
C LEU A 61 -0.23 -10.29 1.38
N GLU A 62 -0.74 -9.08 1.63
CA GLU A 62 -1.22 -8.68 2.96
C GLU A 62 -2.41 -9.54 3.40
N GLU A 63 -3.43 -9.69 2.55
CA GLU A 63 -4.60 -10.51 2.87
C GLU A 63 -4.21 -11.99 3.09
N TYR A 64 -3.22 -12.51 2.35
CA TYR A 64 -2.65 -13.84 2.59
C TYR A 64 -1.96 -13.93 3.95
N LYS A 65 -1.12 -12.95 4.32
CA LYS A 65 -0.44 -12.91 5.63
C LYS A 65 -1.45 -12.84 6.77
N CYS A 66 -2.43 -11.93 6.69
CA CYS A 66 -3.49 -11.78 7.66
C CYS A 66 -4.37 -13.04 7.74
N GLY A 67 -4.68 -13.66 6.60
CA GLY A 67 -5.43 -14.91 6.54
C GLY A 67 -4.70 -16.05 7.25
N LYS A 68 -3.41 -16.26 6.94
CA LYS A 68 -2.61 -17.30 7.60
C LYS A 68 -2.43 -17.04 9.09
N ALA A 69 -2.22 -15.79 9.50
CA ALA A 69 -2.18 -15.42 10.92
C ALA A 69 -3.52 -15.71 11.62
N ARG A 70 -4.64 -15.34 10.99
CA ARG A 70 -5.99 -15.63 11.50
C ARG A 70 -6.22 -17.12 11.68
N LEU A 71 -5.82 -17.93 10.70
CA LEU A 71 -5.93 -19.38 10.76
C LEU A 71 -5.08 -19.95 11.90
N LEU A 72 -3.83 -19.48 12.05
CA LEU A 72 -2.96 -19.94 13.13
C LEU A 72 -3.59 -19.68 14.50
N THR A 73 -4.04 -18.46 14.76
CA THR A 73 -4.65 -18.13 16.05
C THR A 73 -5.99 -18.86 16.26
N MET A 74 -6.76 -19.11 15.20
CA MET A 74 -7.97 -19.95 15.29
C MET A 74 -7.64 -21.40 15.68
N LEU A 75 -6.54 -21.96 15.18
CA LEU A 75 -6.11 -23.31 15.54
C LEU A 75 -5.57 -23.38 16.98
N GLU A 76 -4.86 -22.34 17.43
CA GLU A 76 -4.38 -22.21 18.83
C GLU A 76 -5.54 -22.11 19.84
N GLU A 77 -6.59 -21.36 19.50
CA GLU A 77 -7.78 -21.12 20.33
C GLU A 77 -8.90 -22.13 20.10
N SER A 78 -8.66 -23.21 19.35
CA SER A 78 -9.70 -24.20 19.02
C SER A 78 -10.25 -24.89 20.28
N ASP A 79 -11.58 -25.01 20.35
CA ASP A 79 -12.28 -25.75 21.40
C ASP A 79 -12.07 -27.27 21.28
N ASP A 80 -11.77 -27.76 20.07
CA ASP A 80 -11.48 -29.18 19.83
C ASP A 80 -10.12 -29.58 20.46
N PRO A 81 -10.11 -30.52 21.44
CA PRO A 81 -8.89 -30.94 22.13
C PRO A 81 -7.87 -31.62 21.20
N VAL A 82 -8.32 -32.28 20.13
CA VAL A 82 -7.44 -32.94 19.17
C VAL A 82 -6.67 -31.90 18.38
N VAL A 83 -7.36 -30.88 17.86
CA VAL A 83 -6.74 -29.78 17.11
C VAL A 83 -5.76 -29.02 17.99
N LYS A 84 -6.15 -28.75 19.24
CA LYS A 84 -5.31 -28.06 20.22
C LYS A 84 -4.05 -28.85 20.61
N THR A 85 -4.13 -30.18 20.59
CA THR A 85 -2.98 -31.07 20.86
C THR A 85 -2.06 -31.18 19.67
N VAL A 86 -2.62 -31.30 18.46
CA VAL A 86 -1.84 -31.53 17.23
C VAL A 86 -1.11 -30.26 16.76
N GLN A 87 -1.70 -29.07 16.97
CA GLN A 87 -1.19 -27.77 16.51
C GLN A 87 -0.62 -27.81 15.07
N PRO A 88 -1.48 -27.92 14.05
CA PRO A 88 -1.03 -28.08 12.67
C PRO A 88 -0.11 -26.95 12.23
N SER A 89 1.11 -27.30 11.80
CA SER A 89 2.06 -26.31 11.30
C SER A 89 1.64 -25.76 9.93
N LEU A 90 1.48 -24.44 9.82
CA LEU A 90 1.18 -23.79 8.55
C LEU A 90 2.44 -23.62 7.71
N LYS A 91 2.48 -24.22 6.51
CA LYS A 91 3.63 -24.13 5.61
C LYS A 91 3.54 -22.89 4.73
N THR A 92 4.17 -21.79 5.15
CA THR A 92 4.23 -20.52 4.40
C THR A 92 5.56 -20.26 3.67
N GLY A 93 6.48 -21.23 3.75
CA GLY A 93 7.80 -21.19 3.12
C GLY A 93 8.90 -20.63 4.01
N ARG A 94 10.13 -20.55 3.44
CA ARG A 94 11.34 -20.12 4.17
C ARG A 94 11.42 -18.62 4.43
N LYS A 95 10.84 -17.79 3.54
CA LYS A 95 11.00 -16.32 3.55
C LYS A 95 10.38 -15.68 4.80
N ARG A 96 9.28 -16.25 5.30
CA ARG A 96 8.60 -15.75 6.50
C ARG A 96 7.79 -16.86 7.14
N LYS A 97 8.03 -17.11 8.42
CA LYS A 97 7.18 -17.98 9.23
C LYS A 97 6.06 -17.15 9.86
N ILE A 98 4.85 -17.68 9.81
CA ILE A 98 3.67 -16.99 10.34
C ILE A 98 3.66 -16.99 11.87
N THR A 99 4.18 -18.05 12.50
CA THR A 99 4.33 -18.15 13.95
C THR A 99 5.14 -16.98 14.48
N GLU A 100 6.35 -16.77 13.95
CA GLU A 100 7.24 -15.65 14.31
C GLU A 100 6.54 -14.29 14.12
N ALA A 101 5.77 -14.12 13.04
CA ALA A 101 5.06 -12.87 12.79
C ALA A 101 3.88 -12.63 13.76
N VAL A 102 3.20 -13.69 14.20
CA VAL A 102 2.12 -13.62 15.18
C VAL A 102 2.70 -13.38 16.58
N ASP A 103 3.80 -14.03 16.93
CA ASP A 103 4.47 -13.85 18.22
C ASP A 103 5.00 -12.42 18.36
N GLU A 104 5.65 -11.89 17.32
CA GLU A 104 6.08 -10.50 17.29
C GLU A 104 4.89 -9.52 17.44
N ALA A 105 3.77 -9.79 16.78
CA ALA A 105 2.56 -8.98 16.94
C ALA A 105 2.00 -9.04 18.37
N LYS A 106 1.98 -10.22 19.00
CA LYS A 106 1.59 -10.41 20.41
C LYS A 106 2.50 -9.59 21.34
N GLU A 107 3.82 -9.61 21.11
CA GLU A 107 4.77 -8.82 21.92
C GLU A 107 4.59 -7.31 21.72
N CYS A 108 4.39 -6.84 20.48
CA CYS A 108 4.08 -5.42 20.22
C CYS A 108 2.80 -4.97 20.92
N LEU A 109 1.76 -5.81 20.96
CA LEU A 109 0.51 -5.50 21.66
C LEU A 109 0.69 -5.41 23.17
N LYS A 110 1.49 -6.31 23.77
CA LYS A 110 1.86 -6.21 25.20
C LYS A 110 2.62 -4.92 25.49
N MET A 111 3.57 -4.54 24.63
CA MET A 111 4.29 -3.27 24.78
C MET A 111 3.35 -2.08 24.67
N LYS A 112 2.45 -2.07 23.67
CA LYS A 112 1.45 -1.00 23.52
C LYS A 112 0.53 -0.89 24.71
N GLU A 113 0.11 -1.99 25.32
CA GLU A 113 -0.71 -1.96 26.55
C GLU A 113 0.02 -1.27 27.71
N VAL A 114 1.35 -1.41 27.81
CA VAL A 114 2.16 -0.72 28.83
C VAL A 114 2.29 0.78 28.54
N PHE A 115 2.48 1.16 27.28
CA PHE A 115 2.73 2.56 26.88
C PHE A 115 1.46 3.37 26.61
N ASP A 116 0.38 2.72 26.17
CA ASP A 116 -0.84 3.31 25.66
C ASP A 116 -2.05 2.60 26.29
N GLN A 117 -2.59 3.18 27.36
CA GLN A 117 -3.66 2.60 28.18
C GLN A 117 -5.04 2.56 27.49
N THR A 118 -5.10 2.81 26.18
CA THR A 118 -6.33 2.90 25.40
C THR A 118 -6.84 1.54 24.93
N LYS A 119 -5.98 0.53 24.79
CA LYS A 119 -6.36 -0.83 24.38
C LYS A 119 -5.72 -1.89 25.27
N TRP A 120 -6.56 -2.64 25.99
CA TRP A 120 -6.15 -3.65 26.98
C TRP A 120 -6.07 -5.04 26.36
N TRP A 121 -4.92 -5.37 25.77
CA TRP A 121 -4.68 -6.69 25.17
C TRP A 121 -4.93 -7.84 26.15
N SER A 122 -4.45 -7.71 27.39
CA SER A 122 -4.60 -8.74 28.44
C SER A 122 -6.05 -9.11 28.77
N LYS A 123 -6.98 -8.14 28.62
CA LYS A 123 -8.41 -8.32 28.93
C LYS A 123 -9.25 -8.79 27.74
N THR A 124 -8.67 -8.83 26.54
CA THR A 124 -9.37 -9.27 25.33
C THR A 124 -9.27 -10.77 25.13
N GLU A 125 -10.37 -11.37 24.70
CA GLU A 125 -10.49 -12.80 24.45
C GLU A 125 -11.17 -13.09 23.11
N GLY A 126 -10.92 -14.30 22.59
CA GLY A 126 -11.55 -14.82 21.38
C GLY A 126 -11.34 -13.95 20.13
N LYS A 127 -12.45 -13.56 19.49
CA LYS A 127 -12.40 -12.88 18.19
C LYS A 127 -11.72 -11.51 18.26
N GLU A 128 -11.98 -10.73 19.32
CA GLU A 128 -11.42 -9.39 19.47
C GLU A 128 -9.90 -9.43 19.58
N LYS A 129 -9.40 -10.41 20.35
CA LYS A 129 -7.98 -10.70 20.49
C LYS A 129 -7.34 -11.02 19.12
N ARG A 130 -7.99 -11.88 18.33
CA ARG A 130 -7.52 -12.20 16.96
C ARG A 130 -7.51 -10.98 16.05
N ASP A 131 -8.53 -10.15 16.11
CA ASP A 131 -8.62 -8.95 15.29
C ASP A 131 -7.52 -7.92 15.68
N MET A 132 -7.18 -7.79 16.96
CA MET A 132 -6.04 -6.98 17.42
C MET A 132 -4.70 -7.47 16.86
N ILE A 133 -4.44 -8.78 16.86
CA ILE A 133 -3.21 -9.35 16.24
C ILE A 133 -3.15 -8.99 14.77
N ILE A 134 -4.26 -9.16 14.06
CA ILE A 134 -4.32 -8.95 12.61
C ILE A 134 -4.15 -7.48 12.26
N ASP A 135 -4.76 -6.58 13.04
CA ASP A 135 -4.56 -5.15 12.88
C ASP A 135 -3.11 -4.75 13.16
N GLU A 136 -2.43 -5.40 14.11
CA GLU A 136 -1.01 -5.15 14.35
C GLU A 136 -0.13 -5.60 13.18
N ILE A 137 -0.43 -6.76 12.59
CA ILE A 137 0.24 -7.23 11.38
C ILE A 137 0.03 -6.23 10.23
N ARG A 138 -1.17 -5.69 10.06
CA ARG A 138 -1.46 -4.65 9.06
C ARG A 138 -0.69 -3.36 9.34
N ASN A 139 -0.67 -2.91 10.58
CA ASN A 139 0.08 -1.72 11.01
C ASN A 139 1.58 -1.86 10.71
N LYS A 140 2.14 -3.06 10.90
CA LYS A 140 3.53 -3.35 10.58
C LYS A 140 3.81 -3.29 9.08
N GLU A 141 2.94 -3.90 8.26
CA GLU A 141 3.04 -3.81 6.79
C GLU A 141 2.92 -2.36 6.30
N ASP A 142 2.01 -1.58 6.86
CA ASP A 142 1.86 -0.16 6.57
C ASP A 142 3.09 0.64 6.96
N SER A 143 3.69 0.35 8.12
CA SER A 143 4.93 1.00 8.55
C SER A 143 6.08 0.70 7.59
N THR A 144 6.19 -0.54 7.10
CA THR A 144 7.18 -0.91 6.08
C THR A 144 6.94 -0.18 4.75
N ARG A 145 5.68 -0.01 4.35
CA ARG A 145 5.32 0.76 3.14
C ARG A 145 5.67 2.23 3.29
N ILE A 146 5.44 2.84 4.46
CA ILE A 146 5.82 4.23 4.73
C ILE A 146 7.35 4.38 4.70
N GLN A 147 8.08 3.46 5.35
CA GLN A 147 9.56 3.48 5.31
C GLN A 147 10.06 3.43 3.86
N LYS A 148 9.49 2.54 3.03
CA LYS A 148 9.79 2.47 1.60
C LYS A 148 9.38 3.75 0.86
N ALA A 149 8.27 4.39 1.24
CA ALA A 149 7.83 5.65 0.66
C ALA A 149 8.85 6.77 0.89
N VAL A 150 9.32 6.91 2.14
CA VAL A 150 10.33 7.91 2.52
C VAL A 150 11.64 7.72 1.74
N GLN A 151 12.02 6.48 1.44
CA GLN A 151 13.20 6.17 0.61
C GLN A 151 12.99 6.43 -0.89
N GLN A 152 11.77 6.77 -1.33
CA GLN A 152 11.42 7.04 -2.72
C GLN A 152 10.94 8.48 -2.92
N PRO A 153 11.75 9.50 -2.58
CA PRO A 153 11.30 10.90 -2.50
C PRO A 153 10.72 11.43 -3.81
N GLN A 154 11.13 10.89 -4.96
CA GLN A 154 10.61 11.33 -6.24
C GLN A 154 9.13 11.00 -6.42
N GLN A 155 8.75 9.73 -6.26
CA GLN A 155 7.36 9.30 -6.43
C GLN A 155 6.55 9.55 -5.16
N CYS A 156 7.21 9.63 -4.00
CA CYS A 156 6.57 9.71 -2.70
C CYS A 156 6.77 11.06 -2.01
N GLN A 157 6.95 12.14 -2.77
CA GLN A 157 7.05 13.50 -2.22
C GLN A 157 5.84 13.86 -1.33
N TRP A 158 4.71 13.19 -1.55
CA TRP A 158 3.50 13.26 -0.72
C TRP A 158 3.72 12.94 0.77
N THR A 159 4.82 12.28 1.15
CA THR A 159 5.18 12.06 2.56
C THR A 159 5.50 13.36 3.29
N ASN A 160 5.90 14.40 2.57
CA ASN A 160 6.28 15.70 3.13
C ASN A 160 5.15 16.73 3.00
N TRP A 161 3.99 16.35 2.50
CA TRP A 161 2.86 17.26 2.36
C TRP A 161 2.13 17.40 3.69
N ASP A 162 2.18 18.60 4.25
CA ASP A 162 1.52 18.99 5.51
C ASP A 162 -0.02 19.09 5.41
N THR A 163 -0.60 18.76 4.26
CA THR A 163 -2.05 18.83 4.06
C THR A 163 -2.73 17.53 4.51
N ASP A 164 -3.73 17.62 5.39
CA ASP A 164 -4.53 16.47 5.84
C ASP A 164 -5.47 15.88 4.77
N ILE A 165 -5.50 16.48 3.58
CA ILE A 165 -6.42 16.10 2.51
C ILE A 165 -5.90 14.83 1.83
N GLN A 166 -6.47 13.70 2.24
CA GLN A 166 -6.33 12.44 1.53
C GLN A 166 -7.50 12.26 0.55
N ARG A 167 -7.18 11.99 -0.72
CA ARG A 167 -8.17 11.60 -1.72
C ARG A 167 -8.19 10.08 -1.86
N SER A 168 -9.37 9.49 -1.88
CA SER A 168 -9.54 8.07 -2.21
C SER A 168 -10.13 7.90 -3.61
N LEU A 169 -9.61 6.94 -4.37
CA LEU A 169 -10.16 6.47 -5.63
C LEU A 169 -10.96 5.21 -5.34
N THR A 170 -12.28 5.35 -5.27
CA THR A 170 -13.20 4.22 -5.13
C THR A 170 -13.29 3.43 -6.44
N TRP A 171 -13.84 2.22 -6.38
CA TRP A 171 -14.15 1.47 -7.61
C TRP A 171 -15.08 2.26 -8.53
N ASN A 172 -16.07 2.95 -7.95
CA ASN A 172 -16.99 3.78 -8.70
C ASN A 172 -16.25 4.88 -9.49
N ASP A 173 -15.30 5.56 -8.83
CA ASP A 173 -14.46 6.56 -9.49
C ASP A 173 -13.65 5.96 -10.63
N ILE A 174 -13.04 4.78 -10.41
CA ILE A 174 -12.22 4.11 -11.42
C ILE A 174 -13.05 3.67 -12.63
N TRP A 175 -14.31 3.27 -12.42
CA TRP A 175 -15.21 2.83 -13.50
C TRP A 175 -15.79 3.98 -14.32
N HIS A 176 -16.11 5.10 -13.69
CA HIS A 176 -16.83 6.21 -14.35
C HIS A 176 -15.93 7.36 -14.78
N MET A 177 -14.72 7.48 -14.23
CA MET A 177 -13.80 8.54 -14.61
C MET A 177 -13.14 8.25 -15.96
N ALA A 178 -13.04 9.27 -16.81
CA ALA A 178 -12.36 9.14 -18.09
C ALA A 178 -10.92 8.61 -17.92
N PRO A 179 -10.46 7.63 -18.73
CA PRO A 179 -9.16 6.98 -18.54
C PRO A 179 -7.97 7.95 -18.48
N LEU A 180 -7.99 9.00 -19.33
CA LEU A 180 -6.96 10.03 -19.34
C LEU A 180 -6.95 10.85 -18.05
N ARG A 181 -8.11 11.11 -17.46
CA ARG A 181 -8.24 11.85 -16.19
C ARG A 181 -7.71 11.03 -15.01
N ILE A 182 -7.99 9.73 -14.97
CA ILE A 182 -7.43 8.82 -13.95
C ILE A 182 -5.91 8.77 -14.08
N SER A 183 -5.40 8.50 -15.29
CA SER A 183 -3.96 8.43 -15.55
C SER A 183 -3.27 9.75 -15.19
N PHE A 184 -3.83 10.89 -15.57
CA PHE A 184 -3.30 12.20 -15.23
C PHE A 184 -3.25 12.41 -13.71
N LEU A 185 -4.34 12.14 -12.99
CA LEU A 185 -4.42 12.29 -11.54
C LEU A 185 -3.38 11.43 -10.80
N ILE A 186 -3.22 10.17 -11.22
CA ILE A 186 -2.21 9.30 -10.59
C ILE A 186 -0.81 9.84 -10.89
N ARG A 187 -0.53 10.19 -12.15
CA ARG A 187 0.78 10.69 -12.56
C ARG A 187 1.12 12.04 -11.92
N SER A 188 0.14 12.89 -11.62
CA SER A 188 0.39 14.17 -10.95
C SER A 188 0.79 13.98 -9.49
N VAL A 189 0.17 13.03 -8.78
CA VAL A 189 0.47 12.77 -7.36
C VAL A 189 1.82 12.09 -7.17
N TYR A 190 2.16 11.13 -8.04
CA TYR A 190 3.41 10.35 -7.92
C TYR A 190 4.54 10.87 -8.82
N ASP A 191 4.46 12.11 -9.28
CA ASP A 191 5.46 12.78 -10.11
C ASP A 191 5.94 11.97 -11.34
N LEU A 192 4.97 11.49 -12.12
CA LEU A 192 5.18 10.72 -13.35
C LEU A 192 4.70 11.47 -14.60
N LEU A 193 4.37 12.76 -14.46
CA LEU A 193 4.03 13.62 -15.59
C LEU A 193 5.30 14.03 -16.35
N PRO A 194 5.22 14.28 -17.67
CA PRO A 194 6.36 14.67 -18.50
C PRO A 194 6.74 16.14 -18.28
N SER A 195 7.09 16.53 -17.04
CA SER A 195 7.72 17.82 -16.74
C SER A 195 9.16 17.83 -17.26
N ASN A 196 9.75 18.99 -17.61
CA ASN A 196 11.14 19.02 -18.10
C ASN A 196 12.11 18.42 -17.07
N ALA A 197 11.88 18.59 -15.76
CA ALA A 197 12.67 17.91 -14.74
C ALA A 197 12.62 16.37 -14.85
N ASN A 198 11.44 15.80 -15.13
CA ASN A 198 11.30 14.36 -15.35
C ASN A 198 11.86 13.92 -16.70
N LEU A 199 11.68 14.71 -17.76
CA LEU A 199 12.24 14.42 -19.09
C LEU A 199 13.76 14.38 -19.06
N VAL A 200 14.42 15.29 -18.34
CA VAL A 200 15.87 15.25 -18.11
C VAL A 200 16.27 13.98 -17.37
N ARG A 201 15.54 13.62 -16.31
CA ARG A 201 15.79 12.35 -15.59
C ARG A 201 15.64 11.12 -16.49
N TRP A 202 14.72 11.15 -17.45
CA TRP A 202 14.50 10.07 -18.40
C TRP A 202 15.44 10.12 -19.61
N GLY A 203 16.40 11.05 -19.65
CA GLY A 203 17.35 11.20 -20.75
C GLY A 203 16.71 11.66 -22.06
N LYS A 204 15.55 12.35 -21.99
CA LYS A 204 14.80 12.84 -23.17
C LYS A 204 15.02 14.32 -23.47
N LYS A 205 15.65 15.03 -22.55
CA LYS A 205 15.96 16.47 -22.65
C LYS A 205 17.21 16.77 -21.82
N ASP A 206 17.92 17.84 -22.14
CA ASP A 206 19.14 18.23 -21.41
C ASP A 206 18.85 19.26 -20.30
N ASP A 207 17.86 20.12 -20.50
CA ASP A 207 17.57 21.25 -19.60
C ASP A 207 16.19 21.13 -18.91
N PRO A 208 16.14 21.19 -17.55
CA PRO A 208 14.90 21.15 -16.78
C PRO A 208 14.17 22.51 -16.69
N THR A 209 14.62 23.57 -17.37
CA THR A 209 14.01 24.91 -17.31
C THR A 209 12.57 24.96 -17.84
N CYS A 210 11.77 25.85 -17.27
CA CYS A 210 10.41 26.14 -17.69
C CYS A 210 10.44 27.14 -18.86
N PRO A 211 9.75 26.85 -19.98
CA PRO A 211 9.75 27.74 -21.14
C PRO A 211 9.07 29.09 -20.89
N LEU A 212 8.26 29.21 -19.82
CA LEU A 212 7.54 30.44 -19.50
C LEU A 212 8.32 31.36 -18.55
N CYS A 213 8.85 30.81 -17.45
CA CYS A 213 9.46 31.61 -16.38
C CYS A 213 10.94 31.32 -16.15
N GLN A 214 11.56 30.44 -16.96
CA GLN A 214 12.97 30.04 -16.89
C GLN A 214 13.41 29.38 -15.56
N GLY A 215 12.50 29.14 -14.61
CA GLY A 215 12.77 28.38 -13.39
C GLY A 215 12.78 26.87 -13.63
N ARG A 216 13.17 26.06 -12.63
CA ARG A 216 13.14 24.59 -12.75
C ARG A 216 11.69 24.08 -12.88
N GLN A 217 11.38 23.38 -13.97
CA GLN A 217 10.04 22.88 -14.26
C GLN A 217 9.80 21.50 -13.63
N THR A 218 9.39 21.48 -12.37
CA THR A 218 8.84 20.30 -11.68
C THR A 218 7.35 20.11 -12.00
N THR A 219 6.76 18.97 -11.61
CA THR A 219 5.32 18.76 -11.77
C THR A 219 4.50 19.76 -10.95
N GLU A 220 4.89 20.03 -9.71
CA GLU A 220 4.29 21.09 -8.89
C GLU A 220 4.38 22.47 -9.56
N HIS A 221 5.54 22.79 -10.14
CA HIS A 221 5.72 24.04 -10.87
C HIS A 221 4.72 24.20 -12.02
N VAL A 222 4.49 23.13 -12.79
CA VAL A 222 3.56 23.16 -13.94
C VAL A 222 2.10 23.23 -13.49
N LEU A 223 1.75 22.59 -12.38
CA LEU A 223 0.36 22.46 -11.94
C LEU A 223 -0.13 23.63 -11.08
N SER A 224 0.75 24.30 -10.33
CA SER A 224 0.34 25.35 -9.39
C SER A 224 1.31 26.52 -9.23
N SER A 225 2.62 26.32 -9.43
CA SER A 225 3.62 27.25 -8.89
C SER A 225 4.38 28.09 -9.94
N CYS A 226 4.03 28.00 -11.24
CA CYS A 226 4.61 28.88 -12.26
C CYS A 226 4.01 30.30 -12.21
N LYS A 227 4.87 31.29 -11.91
CA LYS A 227 4.51 32.71 -11.79
C LYS A 227 3.85 33.28 -13.07
N VAL A 228 4.42 32.95 -14.23
CA VAL A 228 3.92 33.45 -15.54
C VAL A 228 2.61 32.78 -15.91
N ALA A 229 2.44 31.49 -15.61
CA ALA A 229 1.17 30.80 -15.84
C ALA A 229 0.05 31.35 -14.93
N HIS A 230 0.41 31.69 -13.69
CA HIS A 230 -0.52 32.31 -12.74
C HIS A 230 -0.97 33.70 -13.22
N SER A 231 -0.04 34.58 -13.59
CA SER A 231 -0.38 35.94 -14.05
C SER A 231 -1.19 35.94 -15.34
N GLN A 232 -1.04 34.92 -16.18
CA GLN A 232 -1.81 34.74 -17.41
C GLN A 232 -3.16 34.04 -17.19
N GLY A 233 -3.55 33.70 -15.96
CA GLY A 233 -4.82 33.04 -15.67
C GLY A 233 -4.95 31.63 -16.24
N ARG A 234 -3.84 30.89 -16.39
CA ARG A 234 -3.85 29.53 -16.97
C ARG A 234 -4.28 28.44 -15.99
N TYR A 235 -4.29 28.75 -14.70
CA TYR A 235 -4.84 27.87 -13.67
C TYR A 235 -6.32 28.19 -13.54
N THR A 236 -7.18 27.21 -13.84
CA THR A 236 -8.63 27.26 -13.63
C THR A 236 -8.99 26.76 -12.24
#